data_AF-A0ABD5W4R3-F1
#
_entry.id   AF-A0ABD5W4R3-F1
#
_cell.length_a   1.000
_cell.length_b   1.000
_cell.length_c   1.000
_cell.angle_alpha   90.00
_cell.angle_beta   90.00
_cell.angle_gamma   90.00
#
_symmetry.space_group_name_H-M   'P 1'
#
loop_
_entity.id
_entity.type
_entity.pdbx_description
1 polymer ?
#
loop_
_entity_poly.entity_id
_entity_poly.type
_entity_poly.pdbx_seq_one_letter_code
_entity_poly.pdbx_strand_id
1 'polypeptide(L)'
;MIGTTLGDCRRHIESLADPTGAYRIQCARTGERPVPVAGLSFDSRATARAAAQCGEQYRAALRRYDPQVPFYDLVAVEHTGATAVGSDGPPEGAAEPAPDDRPIAGAVPSESAIDLCHAVVGVVFEAIAASPHTAVQDAIMDTYFAAAESVDGPDELCHRLLASAADGLSEYLDDAETLAVLREAGERLPSPPATPATPAGGDPLAAALSRLRTVGMLRSFSVSPATDEPAGAARRWRVELDGYALADGSDGADGSDGADRIVTLPVVVALFGRASVSAVAVTDATRGPSGAWRLTVATNPAEGAAGLTTVERGR
;
A
#
# COMPACT_ATOMS: atom_id res chain seq x y z
N MET A 1 -20.56 16.07 -12.58
CA MET A 1 -19.94 16.06 -13.93
C MET A 1 -18.63 15.29 -13.76
N ILE A 2 -18.61 14.00 -14.09
CA ILE A 2 -17.51 13.08 -13.75
C ILE A 2 -16.36 13.34 -14.71
N GLY A 3 -15.40 14.17 -14.29
CA GLY A 3 -14.10 14.23 -14.96
C GLY A 3 -13.36 12.91 -14.71
N THR A 4 -12.64 12.43 -15.71
CA THR A 4 -11.73 11.28 -15.64
C THR A 4 -10.92 11.36 -14.33
N THR A 5 -11.05 10.37 -13.46
CA THR A 5 -10.39 10.39 -12.14
C THR A 5 -8.89 10.17 -12.31
N LEU A 6 -8.09 10.51 -11.29
CA LEU A 6 -6.64 10.22 -11.28
C LEU A 6 -6.37 8.73 -11.51
N GLY A 7 -7.19 7.85 -10.92
CA GLY A 7 -7.12 6.41 -11.11
C GLY A 7 -7.47 5.98 -12.55
N ASP A 8 -8.45 6.63 -13.19
CA ASP A 8 -8.78 6.35 -14.60
C ASP A 8 -7.63 6.72 -15.53
N CYS A 9 -7.02 7.88 -15.31
CA CYS A 9 -5.86 8.30 -16.10
C CYS A 9 -4.68 7.32 -15.92
N ARG A 10 -4.39 6.91 -14.67
CA ARG A 10 -3.31 5.95 -14.39
C ARG A 10 -3.56 4.61 -15.08
N ARG A 11 -4.74 4.02 -14.90
CA ARG A 11 -5.11 2.74 -15.54
C ARG A 11 -5.06 2.83 -17.06
N HIS A 12 -5.49 3.94 -17.63
CA HIS A 12 -5.42 4.13 -19.08
C HIS A 12 -3.96 4.16 -19.58
N ILE A 13 -3.08 4.90 -18.90
CA ILE A 13 -1.65 4.97 -19.25
C ILE A 13 -0.99 3.59 -19.13
N GLU A 14 -1.28 2.86 -18.06
CA GLU A 14 -0.77 1.49 -17.86
C GLU A 14 -1.29 0.53 -18.94
N SER A 15 -2.56 0.66 -19.36
CA SER A 15 -3.13 -0.18 -20.43
C SER A 15 -2.47 0.03 -21.80
N LEU A 16 -1.81 1.17 -21.99
CA LEU A 16 -1.07 1.50 -23.21
C LEU A 16 0.40 1.03 -23.16
N ALA A 17 0.90 0.64 -21.98
CA ALA A 17 2.30 0.31 -21.80
C ALA A 17 2.67 -1.04 -22.46
N ASP A 18 3.81 -1.04 -23.14
CA ASP A 18 4.47 -2.23 -23.67
C ASP A 18 5.91 -2.25 -23.11
N PRO A 19 6.25 -3.21 -22.22
CA PRO A 19 7.59 -3.32 -21.64
C PRO A 19 8.72 -3.45 -22.68
N THR A 20 8.41 -3.96 -23.88
CA THR A 20 9.34 -4.11 -25.01
C THR A 20 9.35 -2.90 -25.95
N GLY A 21 8.49 -1.92 -25.68
CA GLY A 21 8.31 -0.73 -26.49
C GLY A 21 9.55 0.13 -26.62
N ALA A 22 9.78 0.64 -27.83
CA ALA A 22 10.93 1.51 -28.12
C ALA A 22 10.71 2.97 -27.69
N TYR A 23 9.51 3.34 -27.25
CA TYR A 23 9.19 4.73 -26.90
C TYR A 23 9.02 4.89 -25.40
N ARG A 24 9.49 6.01 -24.87
CA ARG A 24 9.30 6.42 -23.48
C ARG A 24 8.81 7.86 -23.43
N ILE A 25 8.28 8.27 -22.28
CA ILE A 25 7.83 9.64 -22.04
C ILE A 25 8.76 10.29 -21.03
N GLN A 26 9.24 11.48 -21.34
CA GLN A 26 10.06 12.28 -20.44
C GLN A 26 9.68 13.76 -20.55
N CYS A 27 10.09 14.57 -19.58
CA CYS A 27 10.03 16.02 -19.66
C CYS A 27 11.02 16.51 -20.73
N ALA A 28 10.54 17.32 -21.68
CA ALA A 28 11.36 17.89 -22.75
C ALA A 28 12.52 18.75 -22.22
N ARG A 29 12.32 19.39 -21.06
CA ARG A 29 13.29 20.31 -20.46
C ARG A 29 14.32 19.63 -19.58
N THR A 30 13.88 18.68 -18.74
CA THR A 30 14.71 18.10 -17.68
C THR A 30 15.14 16.68 -17.97
N GLY A 31 14.52 16.00 -18.94
CA GLY A 31 14.70 14.56 -19.18
C GLY A 31 14.11 13.66 -18.09
N GLU A 32 13.49 14.25 -17.07
CA GLU A 32 12.88 13.52 -15.96
C GLU A 32 11.66 12.73 -16.42
N ARG A 33 11.38 11.59 -15.76
CA ARG A 33 10.25 10.70 -16.06
C ARG A 33 9.28 10.71 -14.88
N PRO A 34 8.37 11.68 -14.81
CA PRO A 34 7.49 11.85 -13.66
C PRO A 34 6.37 10.82 -13.62
N VAL A 35 5.83 10.56 -12.43
CA VAL A 35 4.56 9.82 -12.27
C VAL A 35 3.44 10.56 -13.04
N PRO A 36 2.59 9.84 -13.79
CA PRO A 36 2.42 8.38 -13.81
C PRO A 36 3.14 7.64 -14.94
N VAL A 37 4.00 8.30 -15.71
CA VAL A 37 4.70 7.70 -16.87
C VAL A 37 6.07 7.11 -16.52
N ALA A 38 6.48 7.23 -15.26
CA ALA A 38 7.72 6.69 -14.73
C ALA A 38 7.82 5.17 -14.96
N GLY A 39 8.95 4.70 -15.51
CA GLY A 39 9.21 3.28 -15.75
C GLY A 39 8.45 2.64 -16.92
N LEU A 40 7.54 3.36 -17.59
CA LEU A 40 6.75 2.81 -18.69
C LEU A 40 7.43 2.99 -20.05
N SER A 41 7.23 1.99 -20.91
CA SER A 41 7.62 1.98 -22.31
C SER A 41 6.37 1.75 -23.19
N PHE A 42 6.44 2.14 -24.45
CA PHE A 42 5.32 2.12 -25.40
C PHE A 42 5.79 1.62 -26.76
N ASP A 43 4.97 0.80 -27.40
CA ASP A 43 5.25 0.16 -28.68
C ASP A 43 5.55 1.17 -29.81
N SER A 44 4.80 2.26 -29.83
CA SER A 44 4.78 3.24 -30.90
C SER A 44 4.77 4.67 -30.36
N ARG A 45 5.26 5.60 -31.20
CA ARG A 45 5.21 7.02 -30.91
C ARG A 45 3.78 7.53 -30.70
N ALA A 46 2.81 6.94 -31.38
CA ALA A 46 1.41 7.34 -31.29
C ALA A 46 0.84 6.97 -29.91
N THR A 47 1.08 5.74 -29.46
CA THR A 47 0.72 5.23 -28.13
C THR A 47 1.37 6.07 -27.02
N ALA A 48 2.68 6.34 -27.15
CA ALA A 48 3.42 7.19 -26.21
C ALA A 48 2.85 8.62 -26.14
N ARG A 49 2.39 9.19 -27.26
CA ARG A 49 1.75 10.52 -27.27
C ARG A 49 0.40 10.52 -26.57
N ALA A 50 -0.41 9.48 -26.77
CA ALA A 50 -1.70 9.33 -26.08
C ALA A 50 -1.48 9.22 -24.56
N ALA A 51 -0.51 8.41 -24.14
CA ALA A 51 -0.12 8.30 -22.74
C ALA A 51 0.44 9.61 -22.16
N ALA A 52 1.21 10.39 -22.94
CA ALA A 52 1.70 11.70 -22.51
C ALA A 52 0.55 12.70 -22.26
N GLN A 53 -0.44 12.76 -23.15
CA GLN A 53 -1.64 13.60 -22.98
C GLN A 53 -2.44 13.19 -21.74
N CYS A 54 -2.58 11.88 -21.51
CA CYS A 54 -3.23 11.39 -20.31
C CYS A 54 -2.42 11.73 -19.04
N GLY A 55 -1.09 11.66 -19.11
CA GLY A 55 -0.18 12.09 -18.04
C GLY A 55 -0.28 13.57 -17.72
N GLU A 56 -0.45 14.43 -18.74
CA GLU A 56 -0.71 15.86 -18.55
C GLU A 56 -2.04 16.11 -17.83
N GLN A 57 -3.10 15.40 -18.23
CA GLN A 57 -4.41 15.46 -17.56
C GLN A 57 -4.32 15.01 -16.10
N TYR A 58 -3.62 13.90 -15.84
CA TYR A 58 -3.37 13.41 -14.50
C TYR A 58 -2.67 14.47 -13.64
N ARG A 59 -1.60 15.09 -14.14
CA ARG A 59 -0.86 16.13 -13.39
C ARG A 59 -1.67 17.42 -13.24
N ALA A 60 -2.50 17.78 -14.21
CA ALA A 60 -3.42 18.91 -14.10
C ALA A 60 -4.49 18.66 -13.03
N ALA A 61 -5.01 17.43 -12.93
CA ALA A 61 -5.93 17.04 -11.87
C ALA A 61 -5.23 17.01 -10.51
N LEU A 62 -4.00 16.51 -10.41
CA LEU A 62 -3.20 16.54 -9.17
C LEU A 62 -3.02 17.98 -8.65
N ARG A 63 -2.79 18.95 -9.53
CA ARG A 63 -2.63 20.37 -9.13
C ARG A 63 -3.86 21.00 -8.47
N ARG A 64 -5.03 20.37 -8.58
CA ARG A 64 -6.22 20.79 -7.84
C ARG A 64 -6.13 20.44 -6.36
N TYR A 65 -5.35 19.42 -6.02
CA TYR A 65 -5.13 18.95 -4.65
C TYR A 65 -3.82 19.50 -4.08
N ASP A 66 -2.75 19.54 -4.88
CA ASP A 66 -1.47 20.14 -4.50
C ASP A 66 -1.01 21.17 -5.55
N PRO A 67 -1.20 22.48 -5.29
CA PRO A 67 -0.77 23.54 -6.20
C PRO A 67 0.74 23.60 -6.44
N GLN A 68 1.58 22.97 -5.60
CA GLN A 68 3.05 22.97 -5.73
C GLN A 68 3.56 21.93 -6.74
N VAL A 69 2.71 21.03 -7.26
CA VAL A 69 3.11 19.98 -8.21
C VAL A 69 3.78 20.57 -9.46
N PRO A 70 5.04 20.17 -9.78
CA PRO A 70 5.80 20.75 -10.89
C PRO A 70 5.14 20.59 -12.26
N PHE A 71 5.32 21.59 -13.12
CA PHE A 71 4.95 21.55 -14.54
C PHE A 71 6.02 20.82 -15.36
N TYR A 72 5.60 19.81 -16.11
CA TYR A 72 6.45 19.06 -17.04
C TYR A 72 5.85 19.07 -18.43
N ASP A 73 6.67 19.35 -19.43
CA ASP A 73 6.32 19.26 -20.84
C ASP A 73 6.58 17.82 -21.31
N LEU A 74 5.57 16.96 -21.25
CA LEU A 74 5.73 15.53 -21.52
C LEU A 74 5.85 15.25 -23.02
N VAL A 75 6.97 14.64 -23.44
CA VAL A 75 7.23 14.30 -24.83
C VAL A 75 7.58 12.82 -25.00
N ALA A 76 7.08 12.23 -26.08
CA ALA A 76 7.44 10.88 -26.50
C ALA A 76 8.80 10.88 -27.21
N VAL A 77 9.74 10.10 -26.68
CA VAL A 77 11.10 9.95 -27.19
C VAL A 77 11.35 8.48 -27.53
N GLU A 78 11.96 8.24 -28.68
CA GLU A 78 12.41 6.91 -29.07
C GLU A 78 13.74 6.60 -28.36
N HIS A 79 13.78 5.47 -27.68
CA HIS A 79 14.97 4.93 -27.05
C HIS A 79 15.37 3.67 -27.79
N THR A 80 16.31 3.78 -28.72
CA THR A 80 16.89 2.62 -29.40
C THR A 80 17.66 1.79 -28.36
N GLY A 81 17.07 0.67 -27.94
CA GLY A 81 17.83 -0.36 -27.25
C GLY A 81 18.88 -0.89 -28.22
N ALA A 82 20.15 -0.65 -27.94
CA ALA A 82 21.23 -1.23 -28.71
C ALA A 82 21.18 -2.77 -28.56
N THR A 83 20.59 -3.45 -29.54
CA THR A 83 20.83 -4.86 -29.81
C THR A 83 22.28 -5.01 -30.27
N ALA A 84 23.21 -5.20 -29.34
CA ALA A 84 24.57 -5.61 -29.66
C ALA A 84 24.61 -7.14 -29.77
N VAL A 85 24.33 -7.65 -30.96
CA VAL A 85 24.78 -8.98 -31.39
C VAL A 85 26.29 -8.89 -31.64
N GLY A 86 27.02 -9.93 -31.21
CA GLY A 86 28.46 -9.91 -30.95
C GLY A 86 29.40 -9.53 -32.10
N SER A 87 30.58 -9.03 -31.71
CA SER A 87 31.83 -9.13 -32.44
C SER A 87 32.99 -9.09 -31.44
N ASP A 88 33.92 -10.02 -31.60
CA ASP A 88 35.13 -10.26 -30.81
C ASP A 88 36.06 -9.04 -30.62
N GLY A 89 36.67 -8.92 -29.44
CA GLY A 89 37.88 -8.11 -29.17
C GLY A 89 37.97 -7.46 -27.76
N PRO A 90 38.97 -7.77 -26.89
CA PRO A 90 39.04 -7.34 -25.47
C PRO A 90 40.10 -6.22 -25.21
N PRO A 91 40.40 -5.80 -23.95
CA PRO A 91 39.63 -4.91 -23.06
C PRO A 91 40.48 -3.72 -22.52
N GLU A 92 39.86 -2.70 -21.87
CA GLU A 92 40.35 -2.03 -20.63
C GLU A 92 39.62 -0.70 -20.32
N GLY A 93 39.22 -0.53 -19.06
CA GLY A 93 38.68 0.71 -18.51
C GLY A 93 37.57 0.48 -17.49
N ALA A 94 37.95 0.09 -16.27
CA ALA A 94 37.05 -0.22 -15.17
C ALA A 94 36.16 0.98 -14.78
N ALA A 95 34.86 0.80 -14.88
CA ALA A 95 33.85 1.52 -14.11
C ALA A 95 32.94 0.47 -13.45
N GLU A 96 32.74 0.60 -12.15
CA GLU A 96 31.97 -0.33 -11.32
C GLU A 96 30.54 -0.52 -11.87
N PRO A 97 29.99 -1.76 -11.85
CA PRO A 97 28.65 -1.99 -12.34
C PRO A 97 27.63 -1.44 -11.35
N ALA A 98 26.81 -0.49 -11.81
CA ALA A 98 25.57 -0.12 -11.15
C ALA A 98 24.65 -1.36 -11.02
N PRO A 99 23.85 -1.46 -9.95
CA PRO A 99 22.95 -2.60 -9.76
C PRO A 99 21.97 -2.69 -10.95
N ASP A 100 21.94 -3.88 -11.54
CA ASP A 100 21.18 -4.19 -12.74
C ASP A 100 19.69 -4.38 -12.39
N ASP A 101 18.93 -3.28 -12.32
CA ASP A 101 17.46 -3.29 -12.22
C ASP A 101 16.79 -3.66 -13.55
N ARG A 102 17.28 -4.73 -14.20
CA ARG A 102 16.58 -5.36 -15.32
C ARG A 102 15.56 -6.34 -14.75
N PRO A 103 14.25 -6.11 -14.92
CA PRO A 103 13.25 -7.10 -14.53
C PRO A 103 13.48 -8.39 -15.33
N ILE A 104 13.64 -9.49 -14.61
CA ILE A 104 13.72 -10.83 -15.19
C ILE A 104 12.41 -11.07 -15.95
N ALA A 105 12.50 -11.24 -17.27
CA ALA A 105 11.34 -11.53 -18.11
C ALA A 105 10.60 -12.77 -17.58
N GLY A 106 9.39 -12.55 -17.04
CA GLY A 106 8.55 -13.61 -16.46
C GLY A 106 8.32 -13.51 -14.95
N ALA A 107 9.00 -12.61 -14.23
CA ALA A 107 8.63 -12.28 -12.86
C ALA A 107 7.47 -11.27 -12.88
N VAL A 108 6.30 -11.67 -12.37
CA VAL A 108 5.26 -10.72 -11.99
C VAL A 108 5.89 -9.78 -10.96
N PRO A 109 5.80 -8.44 -11.12
CA PRO A 109 6.34 -7.52 -10.13
C PRO A 109 5.82 -7.93 -8.75
N SER A 110 6.74 -8.28 -7.84
CA SER A 110 6.36 -8.54 -6.45
C SER A 110 5.95 -7.21 -5.83
N GLU A 111 4.71 -7.13 -5.35
CA GLU A 111 4.22 -5.98 -4.60
C GLU A 111 5.22 -5.58 -3.50
N SER A 112 5.56 -4.30 -3.42
CA SER A 112 6.44 -3.78 -2.36
C SER A 112 5.65 -3.39 -1.11
N ALA A 113 6.33 -3.16 0.02
CA ALA A 113 5.69 -2.59 1.22
C ALA A 113 5.04 -1.24 0.91
N ILE A 114 5.71 -0.41 0.11
CA ILE A 114 5.23 0.90 -0.34
C ILE A 114 3.91 0.75 -1.11
N ASP A 115 3.86 -0.17 -2.08
CA ASP A 115 2.65 -0.42 -2.88
C ASP A 115 1.47 -0.85 -2.00
N LEU A 116 1.72 -1.73 -1.03
CA LEU A 116 0.69 -2.18 -0.10
C LEU A 116 0.20 -1.03 0.80
N CYS A 117 1.11 -0.25 1.37
CA CYS A 117 0.78 0.90 2.22
C CYS A 117 -0.08 1.90 1.45
N HIS A 118 0.33 2.25 0.24
CA HIS A 118 -0.40 3.17 -0.62
C HIS A 118 -1.74 2.61 -1.09
N ALA A 119 -1.82 1.30 -1.37
CA ALA A 119 -3.09 0.66 -1.72
C ALA A 119 -4.08 0.73 -0.55
N VAL A 120 -3.65 0.40 0.66
CA VAL A 120 -4.50 0.45 1.87
C VAL A 120 -4.92 1.87 2.19
N VAL A 121 -3.98 2.82 2.25
CA VAL A 121 -4.28 4.21 2.55
C VAL A 121 -5.15 4.84 1.47
N GLY A 122 -4.87 4.54 0.20
CA GLY A 122 -5.66 5.02 -0.93
C GLY A 122 -7.14 4.65 -0.81
N VAL A 123 -7.45 3.38 -0.53
CA VAL A 123 -8.86 2.97 -0.36
C VAL A 123 -9.52 3.54 0.90
N VAL A 124 -8.74 3.79 1.96
CA VAL A 124 -9.23 4.50 3.16
C VAL A 124 -9.57 5.95 2.83
N PHE A 125 -8.69 6.67 2.13
CA PHE A 125 -8.94 8.05 1.71
C PHE A 125 -10.14 8.14 0.76
N GLU A 126 -10.28 7.20 -0.18
CA GLU A 126 -11.45 7.13 -1.05
C GLU A 126 -12.75 6.88 -0.25
N ALA A 127 -12.71 6.01 0.76
CA ALA A 127 -13.85 5.76 1.64
C ALA A 127 -14.20 7.00 2.48
N ILE A 128 -13.21 7.70 3.04
CA ILE A 128 -13.40 8.97 3.76
C ILE A 128 -14.00 10.03 2.83
N ALA A 129 -13.49 10.17 1.61
CA ALA A 129 -13.98 11.15 0.64
C ALA A 129 -15.42 10.86 0.16
N ALA A 130 -15.84 9.58 0.19
CA ALA A 130 -17.22 9.17 -0.07
C ALA A 130 -18.16 9.33 1.16
N SER A 131 -17.60 9.71 2.31
CA SER A 131 -18.31 9.90 3.58
C SER A 131 -18.44 11.40 3.93
N PRO A 132 -19.23 11.79 4.94
CA PRO A 132 -19.30 13.19 5.39
C PRO A 132 -18.05 13.65 6.19
N HIS A 133 -17.07 12.78 6.42
CA HIS A 133 -15.96 12.99 7.35
C HIS A 133 -14.70 13.59 6.70
N THR A 134 -14.84 14.59 5.84
CA THR A 134 -13.69 15.14 5.08
C THR A 134 -12.60 15.74 5.97
N ALA A 135 -12.95 16.23 7.16
CA ALA A 135 -11.99 16.77 8.13
C ALA A 135 -10.98 15.73 8.64
N VAL A 136 -11.34 14.43 8.61
CA VAL A 136 -10.43 13.33 8.98
C VAL A 136 -9.26 13.27 8.01
N GLN A 137 -9.52 13.47 6.71
CA GLN A 137 -8.48 13.43 5.69
C GLN A 137 -7.43 14.51 5.91
N ASP A 138 -7.88 15.72 6.24
CA ASP A 138 -6.98 16.86 6.51
C ASP A 138 -6.11 16.58 7.74
N ALA A 139 -6.72 16.08 8.82
CA ALA A 139 -5.99 15.73 10.05
C ALA A 139 -4.94 14.62 9.84
N ILE A 140 -5.26 13.61 9.03
CA ILE A 140 -4.31 12.55 8.66
C ILE A 140 -3.13 13.14 7.89
N MET A 141 -3.40 14.00 6.90
CA MET A 141 -2.36 14.61 6.07
C MET A 141 -1.47 15.55 6.86
N ASP A 142 -2.03 16.36 7.76
CA ASP A 142 -1.27 17.25 8.64
C ASP A 142 -0.32 16.45 9.54
N THR A 143 -0.81 15.36 10.15
CA THR A 143 0.01 14.46 10.98
C THR A 143 1.11 13.77 10.17
N TYR A 144 0.77 13.30 8.96
CA TYR A 144 1.73 12.68 8.06
C TYR A 144 2.81 13.66 7.62
N PHE A 145 2.46 14.90 7.26
CA PHE A 145 3.44 15.91 6.86
C PHE A 145 4.36 16.30 8.01
N ALA A 146 3.83 16.45 9.24
CA ALA A 146 4.65 16.68 10.42
C ALA A 146 5.64 15.52 10.66
N ALA A 147 5.22 14.27 10.46
CA ALA A 147 6.12 13.13 10.56
C ALA A 147 7.17 13.11 9.44
N ALA A 148 6.78 13.47 8.22
CA ALA A 148 7.65 13.49 7.04
C ALA A 148 8.83 14.46 7.17
N GLU A 149 8.69 15.52 7.98
CA GLU A 149 9.79 16.46 8.26
C GLU A 149 10.96 15.82 9.04
N SER A 150 10.70 14.72 9.74
CA SER A 150 11.68 14.05 10.62
C SER A 150 12.17 12.68 10.13
N VAL A 151 11.62 12.16 9.03
CA VAL A 151 11.89 10.80 8.56
C VAL A 151 12.80 10.80 7.35
N ASP A 152 13.90 10.04 7.43
CA ASP A 152 14.95 10.02 6.41
C ASP A 152 14.70 8.99 5.27
N GLY A 153 13.82 8.01 5.49
CA GLY A 153 13.64 6.85 4.60
C GLY A 153 12.21 6.68 4.05
N PRO A 154 12.07 6.24 2.77
CA PRO A 154 10.74 6.07 2.15
C PRO A 154 9.89 4.97 2.79
N ASP A 155 10.50 3.86 3.25
CA ASP A 155 9.77 2.75 3.88
C ASP A 155 9.19 3.17 5.24
N GLU A 156 9.99 3.88 6.04
CA GLU A 156 9.56 4.44 7.32
C GLU A 156 8.45 5.48 7.11
N LEU A 157 8.57 6.32 6.08
CA LEU A 157 7.54 7.29 5.73
C LEU A 157 6.21 6.61 5.37
N CYS A 158 6.24 5.50 4.65
CA CYS A 158 5.04 4.72 4.33
C CYS A 158 4.39 4.10 5.56
N HIS A 159 5.19 3.63 6.54
CA HIS A 159 4.67 3.17 7.82
C HIS A 159 4.03 4.31 8.63
N ARG A 160 4.66 5.50 8.63
CA ARG A 160 4.10 6.70 9.26
C ARG A 160 2.79 7.14 8.63
N LEU A 161 2.61 6.96 7.32
CA LEU A 161 1.35 7.23 6.65
C LEU A 161 0.21 6.34 7.18
N LEU A 162 0.47 5.03 7.33
CA LEU A 162 -0.50 4.10 7.91
C LEU A 162 -0.81 4.40 9.38
N ALA A 163 0.20 4.74 10.17
CA ALA A 163 0.02 5.14 11.56
C ALA A 163 -0.80 6.44 11.66
N SER A 164 -0.52 7.44 10.82
CA SER A 164 -1.28 8.70 10.77
C SER A 164 -2.74 8.47 10.38
N ALA A 165 -2.99 7.57 9.41
CA ALA A 165 -4.35 7.19 9.04
C ALA A 165 -5.09 6.51 10.19
N ALA A 166 -4.42 5.61 10.92
CA ALA A 166 -5.00 4.92 12.06
C ALA A 166 -5.32 5.89 13.22
N ASP A 167 -4.38 6.78 13.54
CA ASP A 167 -4.53 7.79 14.58
C ASP A 167 -5.67 8.77 14.23
N GLY A 168 -5.67 9.33 13.01
CA GLY A 168 -6.71 10.26 12.57
C GLY A 168 -8.12 9.65 12.53
N LEU A 169 -8.25 8.39 12.12
CA LEU A 169 -9.54 7.68 12.21
C LEU A 169 -9.98 7.54 13.67
N SER A 170 -9.08 7.13 14.58
CA SER A 170 -9.43 6.93 16.00
C SER A 170 -9.73 8.22 16.76
N GLU A 171 -9.15 9.35 16.34
CA GLU A 171 -9.34 10.64 17.00
C GLU A 171 -10.66 11.30 16.60
N TYR A 172 -11.08 11.14 15.34
CA TYR A 172 -12.18 11.91 14.76
C TYR A 172 -13.46 11.12 14.52
N LEU A 173 -13.41 9.79 14.52
CA LEU A 173 -14.57 8.94 14.27
C LEU A 173 -14.87 8.05 15.47
N ASP A 174 -16.16 7.78 15.69
CA ASP A 174 -16.55 6.73 16.62
C ASP A 174 -16.35 5.32 16.01
N ASP A 175 -16.56 4.27 16.81
CA ASP A 175 -16.35 2.88 16.37
C ASP A 175 -17.26 2.48 15.20
N ALA A 176 -18.49 3.02 15.15
CA ALA A 176 -19.46 2.68 14.10
C ALA A 176 -19.13 3.39 12.79
N GLU A 177 -18.73 4.65 12.86
CA GLU A 177 -18.22 5.44 11.73
C GLU A 177 -16.93 4.85 11.18
N THR A 178 -15.96 4.52 12.06
CA THR A 178 -14.73 3.83 11.69
C THR A 178 -15.02 2.50 11.01
N LEU A 179 -15.92 1.68 11.57
CA LEU A 179 -16.32 0.41 10.96
C LEU A 179 -16.89 0.60 9.56
N ALA A 180 -17.77 1.59 9.36
CA ALA A 180 -18.37 1.87 8.06
C ALA A 180 -17.32 2.27 7.02
N VAL A 181 -16.40 3.17 7.37
CA VAL A 181 -15.29 3.60 6.50
C VAL A 181 -14.38 2.42 6.14
N LEU A 182 -13.99 1.59 7.10
CA LEU A 182 -13.06 0.48 6.84
C LEU A 182 -13.70 -0.66 6.04
N ARG A 183 -15.01 -0.88 6.18
CA ARG A 183 -15.75 -1.82 5.32
C ARG A 183 -15.74 -1.36 3.87
N GLU A 184 -16.09 -0.10 3.66
CA GLU A 184 -16.13 0.54 2.33
C GLU A 184 -14.74 0.56 1.67
N ALA A 185 -13.69 0.79 2.47
CA ALA A 185 -12.29 0.70 2.03
C ALA A 185 -11.89 -0.74 1.65
N GLY A 186 -12.28 -1.73 2.46
CA GLY A 186 -12.02 -3.14 2.20
C GLY A 186 -12.65 -3.61 0.88
N GLU A 187 -13.88 -3.20 0.58
CA GLU A 187 -14.58 -3.53 -0.67
C GLU A 187 -13.90 -2.96 -1.92
N ARG A 188 -13.15 -1.86 -1.78
CA ARG A 188 -12.33 -1.25 -2.85
C ARG A 188 -10.94 -1.85 -2.97
N LEU A 189 -10.45 -2.53 -1.93
CA LEU A 189 -9.07 -3.01 -1.91
C LEU A 189 -8.85 -4.00 -3.06
N PRO A 190 -7.85 -3.77 -3.92
CA PRO A 190 -7.56 -4.69 -5.02
C PRO A 190 -7.32 -6.10 -4.47
N SER A 191 -8.16 -7.04 -4.92
CA SER A 191 -7.92 -8.44 -4.68
C SER A 191 -6.79 -8.91 -5.59
N PRO A 192 -5.79 -9.65 -5.06
CA PRO A 192 -4.78 -10.24 -5.91
C PRO A 192 -5.46 -11.17 -6.94
N PRO A 193 -4.96 -11.22 -8.18
CA PRO A 193 -5.54 -12.09 -9.20
C PRO A 193 -5.54 -13.54 -8.69
N ALA A 194 -6.68 -14.21 -8.83
CA ALA A 194 -6.81 -15.61 -8.43
C ALA A 194 -5.78 -16.45 -9.19
N THR A 195 -4.78 -16.98 -8.47
CA THR A 195 -3.85 -17.93 -9.05
C THR A 195 -4.39 -19.34 -8.85
N PRO A 196 -4.22 -20.26 -9.81
CA PRO A 196 -4.65 -21.66 -9.68
C PRO A 196 -3.96 -22.40 -8.53
N ALA A 197 -2.88 -21.84 -7.97
CA ALA A 197 -2.17 -22.36 -6.80
C ALA A 197 -2.74 -21.89 -5.45
N THR A 198 -3.66 -20.91 -5.44
CA THR A 198 -4.33 -20.46 -4.20
C THR A 198 -5.72 -21.11 -4.15
N PRO A 199 -5.89 -22.20 -3.37
CA PRO A 199 -7.21 -22.82 -3.26
C PRO A 199 -8.22 -21.82 -2.71
N ALA A 200 -9.38 -21.73 -3.36
CA ALA A 200 -10.54 -21.05 -2.81
C ALA A 200 -10.95 -21.79 -1.53
N GLY A 201 -10.74 -21.14 -0.37
CA GLY A 201 -11.03 -21.75 0.95
C GLY A 201 -9.90 -21.67 1.98
N GLY A 202 -8.79 -20.99 1.68
CA GLY A 202 -7.79 -20.64 2.70
C GLY A 202 -8.35 -19.70 3.77
N ASP A 203 -7.72 -19.70 4.94
CA ASP A 203 -8.06 -18.79 6.04
C ASP A 203 -7.76 -17.32 5.63
N PRO A 204 -8.76 -16.41 5.63
CA PRO A 204 -8.59 -15.04 5.17
C PRO A 204 -7.58 -14.24 6.01
N LEU A 205 -7.48 -14.53 7.31
CA LEU A 205 -6.52 -13.88 8.20
C LEU A 205 -5.10 -14.35 7.89
N ALA A 206 -4.90 -15.66 7.77
CA ALA A 206 -3.59 -16.20 7.41
C ALA A 206 -3.13 -15.71 6.02
N ALA A 207 -4.05 -15.53 5.07
CA ALA A 207 -3.76 -14.95 3.77
C ALA A 207 -3.36 -13.46 3.85
N ALA A 208 -4.06 -12.67 4.67
CA ALA A 208 -3.70 -11.27 4.92
C ALA A 208 -2.30 -11.13 5.53
N LEU A 209 -2.00 -11.92 6.58
CA LEU A 209 -0.69 -11.93 7.23
C LEU A 209 0.42 -12.47 6.32
N SER A 210 0.11 -13.45 5.46
CA SER A 210 1.04 -13.94 4.45
C SER A 210 1.44 -12.85 3.47
N ARG A 211 0.50 -12.01 3.03
CA ARG A 211 0.81 -10.85 2.16
C ARG A 211 1.72 -9.85 2.87
N LEU A 212 1.43 -9.50 4.12
CA LEU A 212 2.29 -8.60 4.92
C LEU A 212 3.72 -9.14 5.08
N ARG A 213 3.86 -10.45 5.28
CA ARG A 213 5.18 -11.10 5.33
C ARG A 213 5.90 -11.05 3.99
N THR A 214 5.21 -11.32 2.88
CA THR A 214 5.80 -11.31 1.54
C THR A 214 6.36 -9.93 1.17
N VAL A 215 5.71 -8.85 1.59
CA VAL A 215 6.16 -7.48 1.32
C VAL A 215 7.15 -6.94 2.37
N GLY A 216 7.52 -7.75 3.39
CA GLY A 216 8.53 -7.37 4.38
C GLY A 216 8.02 -6.57 5.59
N MET A 217 6.72 -6.33 5.74
CA MET A 217 6.14 -5.63 6.90
C MET A 217 6.03 -6.51 8.15
N LEU A 218 6.30 -7.80 8.03
CA LEU A 218 6.18 -8.79 9.09
C LEU A 218 7.26 -9.86 8.90
N ARG A 219 8.10 -10.10 9.91
CA ARG A 219 9.16 -11.12 9.83
C ARG A 219 8.58 -12.52 9.85
N SER A 220 7.72 -12.82 10.82
CA SER A 220 7.05 -14.12 10.91
C SER A 220 5.71 -14.02 11.65
N PHE A 221 4.86 -15.01 11.48
CA PHE A 221 3.58 -15.09 12.21
C PHE A 221 3.12 -16.53 12.41
N SER A 222 2.26 -16.72 13.40
CA SER A 222 1.48 -17.94 13.58
C SER A 222 0.00 -17.59 13.78
N VAL A 223 -0.88 -18.46 13.29
CA VAL A 223 -2.34 -18.33 13.45
C VAL A 223 -2.85 -19.65 14.01
N SER A 224 -3.52 -19.62 15.15
CA SER A 224 -4.23 -20.80 15.64
C SER A 224 -5.38 -21.15 14.70
N PRO A 225 -5.75 -22.43 14.51
CA PRO A 225 -6.98 -22.77 13.79
C PRO A 225 -8.17 -22.00 14.36
N ALA A 226 -9.04 -21.49 13.48
CA ALA A 226 -10.28 -20.85 13.91
C ALA A 226 -11.08 -21.81 14.78
N THR A 227 -11.79 -21.29 15.79
CA THR A 227 -12.80 -22.13 16.46
C THR A 227 -13.91 -22.41 15.45
N ASP A 228 -14.19 -23.69 15.15
CA ASP A 228 -15.12 -24.09 14.10
C ASP A 228 -16.56 -23.67 14.47
N GLU A 229 -17.03 -22.63 13.80
CA GLU A 229 -18.39 -22.13 13.85
C GLU A 229 -18.95 -22.16 12.42
N PRO A 230 -20.27 -22.39 12.23
CA PRO A 230 -20.88 -22.54 10.91
C PRO A 230 -20.61 -21.34 9.99
N ALA A 231 -20.72 -21.53 8.68
CA ALA A 231 -20.46 -20.47 7.70
C ALA A 231 -21.31 -19.21 8.00
N GLY A 232 -20.65 -18.07 8.22
CA GLY A 232 -21.27 -16.79 8.61
C GLY A 232 -21.26 -16.50 10.11
N ALA A 233 -20.93 -17.48 10.95
CA ALA A 233 -20.81 -17.31 12.40
C ALA A 233 -19.44 -16.72 12.80
N ALA A 234 -19.37 -16.27 14.05
CA ALA A 234 -18.20 -15.62 14.61
C ALA A 234 -16.97 -16.55 14.53
N ARG A 235 -15.90 -16.12 13.88
CA ARG A 235 -14.63 -16.85 13.87
C ARG A 235 -13.64 -16.12 14.73
N ARG A 236 -12.81 -16.86 15.47
CA ARG A 236 -11.81 -16.31 16.37
C ARG A 236 -10.48 -17.03 16.19
N TRP A 237 -9.41 -16.25 16.15
CA TRP A 237 -8.03 -16.70 16.02
C TRP A 237 -7.16 -16.09 17.12
N ARG A 238 -6.20 -16.86 17.61
CA ARG A 238 -5.03 -16.31 18.29
C ARG A 238 -3.91 -16.16 17.28
N VAL A 239 -3.32 -14.97 17.25
CA VAL A 239 -2.27 -14.61 16.32
C VAL A 239 -1.03 -14.24 17.11
N GLU A 240 0.12 -14.74 16.67
CA GLU A 240 1.42 -14.23 17.10
C GLU A 240 2.11 -13.55 15.92
N LEU A 241 2.58 -12.33 16.14
CA LEU A 241 3.25 -11.49 15.16
C LEU A 241 4.66 -11.16 15.65
N ASP A 242 5.63 -11.38 14.79
CA ASP A 242 7.03 -11.17 15.10
C ASP A 242 7.68 -10.25 14.07
N GLY A 243 8.36 -9.21 14.55
CA GLY A 243 8.93 -8.16 13.69
C GLY A 243 7.89 -7.44 12.84
N TYR A 244 6.74 -7.07 13.43
CA TYR A 244 5.71 -6.31 12.73
C TYR A 244 6.10 -4.82 12.68
N ALA A 245 6.17 -4.26 11.47
CA ALA A 245 6.71 -2.92 11.24
C ALA A 245 5.84 -1.77 11.79
N LEU A 246 4.56 -2.05 12.09
CA LEU A 246 3.63 -1.07 12.65
C LEU A 246 3.28 -1.36 14.12
N ALA A 247 4.15 -2.10 14.80
CA ALA A 247 4.14 -2.14 16.25
C ALA A 247 5.01 -1.01 16.77
N ASP A 248 4.39 -0.03 17.42
CA ASP A 248 5.12 0.98 18.19
C ASP A 248 5.60 0.30 19.47
N GLY A 249 6.92 0.32 19.66
CA GLY A 249 7.55 -0.34 20.79
C GLY A 249 9.04 -0.14 20.73
N SER A 250 9.48 1.12 20.64
CA SER A 250 10.87 1.42 20.96
C SER A 250 11.09 1.05 22.41
N ASP A 251 12.06 0.16 22.65
CA ASP A 251 12.82 0.21 23.88
C ASP A 251 13.31 1.65 24.01
N GLY A 252 12.75 2.38 24.97
CA GLY A 252 12.99 3.81 25.15
C GLY A 252 14.47 4.09 25.41
N ALA A 253 15.25 4.27 24.37
CA ALA A 253 16.56 4.90 24.43
C ALA A 253 16.40 6.42 24.67
N ASP A 254 15.29 7.00 24.19
CA ASP A 254 15.07 8.46 24.23
C ASP A 254 13.99 8.91 25.23
N GLY A 255 13.51 8.01 26.10
CA GLY A 255 12.58 8.38 27.18
C GLY A 255 11.24 8.98 26.72
N SER A 256 10.90 8.88 25.43
CA SER A 256 9.56 9.20 24.94
C SER A 256 8.61 8.09 25.37
N ASP A 257 7.54 8.50 26.06
CA ASP A 257 6.43 7.65 26.50
C ASP A 257 5.57 7.27 25.28
N GLY A 258 6.17 6.53 24.34
CA GLY A 258 5.46 5.94 23.22
C GLY A 258 4.59 4.80 23.74
N ALA A 259 3.27 4.91 23.58
CA ALA A 259 2.36 3.85 23.96
C ALA A 259 2.77 2.53 23.27
N ASP A 260 2.91 1.45 24.04
CA ASP A 260 3.16 0.10 23.54
C ASP A 260 1.88 -0.35 22.82
N ARG A 261 1.77 -0.05 21.53
CA ARG A 261 0.57 -0.21 20.71
C ARG A 261 0.90 -0.83 19.36
N ILE A 262 -0.10 -1.44 18.73
CA ILE A 262 0.01 -2.03 17.40
C ILE A 262 -1.06 -1.45 16.47
N VAL A 263 -0.65 -1.00 15.28
CA VAL A 263 -1.57 -0.54 14.24
C VAL A 263 -2.18 -1.75 13.54
N THR A 264 -3.48 -1.93 13.64
CA THR A 264 -4.22 -3.08 13.08
C THR A 264 -4.87 -2.76 11.74
N LEU A 265 -4.92 -1.47 11.36
CA LEU A 265 -5.58 -0.96 10.15
C LEU A 265 -5.32 -1.79 8.88
N PRO A 266 -4.07 -2.14 8.49
CA PRO A 266 -3.85 -2.91 7.26
C PRO A 266 -4.46 -4.30 7.29
N VAL A 267 -4.47 -4.95 8.47
CA VAL A 267 -5.05 -6.28 8.66
C VAL A 267 -6.57 -6.21 8.60
N VAL A 268 -7.18 -5.18 9.20
CA VAL A 268 -8.63 -5.00 9.23
C VAL A 268 -9.19 -4.70 7.83
N VAL A 269 -8.60 -3.75 7.09
CA VAL A 269 -8.99 -3.45 5.70
C VAL A 269 -8.83 -4.70 4.82
N ALA A 270 -7.73 -5.43 5.00
CA ALA A 270 -7.45 -6.69 4.33
C ALA A 270 -8.48 -7.79 4.58
N LEU A 271 -9.09 -7.84 5.77
CA LEU A 271 -10.12 -8.82 6.11
C LEU A 271 -11.46 -8.48 5.45
N PHE A 272 -11.86 -7.20 5.47
CA PHE A 272 -13.08 -6.75 4.79
C PHE A 272 -13.02 -6.97 3.26
N GLY A 273 -11.84 -6.85 2.64
CA GLY A 273 -11.67 -7.14 1.21
C GLY A 273 -11.60 -8.63 0.85
N ARG A 274 -11.43 -9.53 1.82
CA ARG A 274 -11.19 -10.98 1.55
C ARG A 274 -12.27 -11.90 2.05
N ALA A 275 -13.12 -11.45 2.98
CA ALA A 275 -14.14 -12.28 3.58
C ALA A 275 -15.45 -11.50 3.70
N SER A 276 -16.57 -12.21 3.61
CA SER A 276 -17.90 -11.65 3.87
C SER A 276 -18.07 -11.42 5.37
N VAL A 277 -17.49 -10.31 5.85
CA VAL A 277 -17.41 -9.94 7.26
C VAL A 277 -18.19 -8.65 7.48
N SER A 278 -19.06 -8.63 8.49
CA SER A 278 -19.80 -7.43 8.88
C SER A 278 -19.13 -6.63 9.99
N ALA A 279 -18.29 -7.27 10.80
CA ALA A 279 -17.53 -6.64 11.87
C ALA A 279 -16.22 -7.39 12.15
N VAL A 280 -15.19 -6.67 12.57
CA VAL A 280 -13.90 -7.23 12.99
C VAL A 280 -13.59 -6.72 14.40
N ALA A 281 -13.08 -7.59 15.26
CA ALA A 281 -12.50 -7.21 16.54
C ALA A 281 -11.05 -7.68 16.61
N VAL A 282 -10.15 -6.79 17.02
CA VAL A 282 -8.78 -7.12 17.42
C VAL A 282 -8.61 -6.76 18.90
N THR A 283 -8.30 -7.73 19.73
CA THR A 283 -8.28 -7.60 21.19
C THR A 283 -7.10 -8.35 21.81
N ASP A 284 -6.98 -8.29 23.14
CA ASP A 284 -6.02 -9.07 23.93
C ASP A 284 -4.56 -8.91 23.49
N ALA A 285 -4.18 -7.73 23.01
CA ALA A 285 -2.82 -7.46 22.57
C ALA A 285 -1.86 -7.54 23.77
N THR A 286 -0.89 -8.43 23.70
CA THR A 286 0.13 -8.63 24.73
C THR A 286 1.49 -8.80 24.06
N ARG A 287 2.55 -8.38 24.75
CA ARG A 287 3.93 -8.53 24.27
C ARG A 287 4.61 -9.68 24.99
N GLY A 288 5.10 -10.64 24.23
CA GLY A 288 5.86 -11.79 24.72
C GLY A 288 7.30 -11.42 25.10
N PRO A 289 8.02 -12.31 25.80
CA PRO A 289 9.39 -12.05 26.25
C PRO A 289 10.41 -11.89 25.11
N SER A 290 10.10 -12.40 23.90
CA SER A 290 10.90 -12.20 22.69
C SER A 290 10.61 -10.88 21.97
N GLY A 291 9.69 -10.06 22.50
CA GLY A 291 9.19 -8.84 21.83
C GLY A 291 8.08 -9.10 20.81
N ALA A 292 7.71 -10.36 20.56
CA ALA A 292 6.60 -10.72 19.67
C ALA A 292 5.24 -10.32 20.26
N TRP A 293 4.34 -9.85 19.40
CA TRP A 293 2.96 -9.50 19.77
C TRP A 293 2.06 -10.72 19.70
N ARG A 294 1.18 -10.87 20.68
CA ARG A 294 0.08 -11.83 20.66
C ARG A 294 -1.22 -11.07 20.75
N LEU A 295 -2.18 -11.42 19.90
CA LEU A 295 -3.49 -10.77 19.83
C LEU A 295 -4.58 -11.77 19.44
N THR A 296 -5.82 -11.44 19.78
CA THR A 296 -7.01 -12.15 19.34
C THR A 296 -7.63 -11.39 18.18
N VAL A 297 -7.88 -12.06 17.05
CA VAL A 297 -8.68 -11.52 15.95
C VAL A 297 -9.99 -12.27 15.88
N ALA A 298 -11.10 -11.55 15.71
CA ALA A 298 -12.40 -12.14 15.47
C ALA A 298 -13.15 -11.46 14.32
N THR A 299 -13.84 -12.25 13.51
CA THR A 299 -14.79 -11.77 12.51
C THR A 299 -16.21 -12.06 12.96
N ASN A 300 -17.13 -11.13 12.72
CA ASN A 300 -18.52 -11.14 13.20
C ASN A 300 -18.64 -11.41 14.72
N PRO A 301 -17.85 -10.74 15.58
CA PRO A 301 -17.90 -10.94 17.03
C PRO A 301 -19.28 -10.57 17.62
N ALA A 302 -19.71 -11.28 18.65
CA ALA A 302 -20.96 -10.99 19.35
C ALA A 302 -20.92 -9.64 20.11
N GLU A 303 -19.74 -9.23 20.56
CA GLU A 303 -19.52 -8.02 21.36
C GLU A 303 -19.39 -6.73 20.52
N GLY A 304 -19.38 -6.86 19.17
CA GLY A 304 -19.19 -5.74 18.25
C GLY A 304 -17.74 -5.56 17.80
N ALA A 305 -17.52 -4.56 16.95
CA ALA A 305 -16.20 -4.23 16.42
C ALA A 305 -15.32 -3.58 17.48
N ALA A 306 -14.02 -3.83 17.44
CA ALA A 306 -13.03 -3.28 18.37
C ALA A 306 -11.63 -3.32 17.76
N GLY A 307 -10.74 -2.41 18.19
CA GLY A 307 -9.34 -2.45 17.75
C GLY A 307 -9.17 -2.32 16.24
N LEU A 308 -10.01 -1.49 15.60
CA LEU A 308 -10.14 -1.39 14.15
C LEU A 308 -8.94 -0.69 13.48
N THR A 309 -8.34 0.26 14.17
CA THR A 309 -7.21 1.07 13.68
C THR A 309 -5.93 0.75 14.44
N THR A 310 -6.02 0.70 15.78
CA THR A 310 -4.93 0.39 16.69
C THR A 310 -5.44 -0.44 17.87
N VAL A 311 -4.53 -1.15 18.56
CA VAL A 311 -4.78 -1.80 19.84
C VAL A 311 -3.62 -1.53 20.78
N GLU A 312 -3.91 -1.10 22.00
CA GLU A 312 -2.92 -0.93 23.06
C GLU A 312 -2.60 -2.26 23.74
N ARG A 313 -1.38 -2.40 24.25
CA ARG A 313 -1.00 -3.54 25.07
C ARG A 313 -1.87 -3.61 26.34
N GLY A 314 -2.55 -4.73 26.52
CA GLY A 314 -3.17 -5.10 27.78
C GLY A 314 -2.13 -5.30 28.89
N ARG A 315 -2.48 -4.87 30.11
CA ARG A 315 -1.65 -5.07 31.32
C ARG A 315 -1.45 -6.54 31.66
#